data_AF-A0A1B6H3T6-F1
#
_entry.id   AF-A0A1B6H3T6-F1
#
_cell.length_a   1.000
_cell.length_b   1.000
_cell.length_c   1.000
_cell.angle_alpha   90.00
_cell.angle_beta   90.00
_cell.angle_gamma   90.00
#
_symmetry.space_group_name_H-M   'P 1'
#
loop_
_entity.id
_entity.type
_entity.pdbx_description
1 polymer ?
#
loop_
_entity_poly.entity_id
_entity_poly.type
_entity_poly.pdbx_seq_one_letter_code
_entity_poly.pdbx_strand_id
1 'polypeptide(L)'
;GRLPAAAGKAKLLASQKLAQFKGLCHKNINQDTTEDFPTTCEDLAGFWDMVSIQVASVHEEFKEIDILRKAGWPEKSATEEGVKKEAVSNGSGTSRRPKLAPVQPKVNPVKSNASKARDEARKRMLAERRKEMRKNTNTNEDIVIV
;
A
#
# COMPACT_ATOMS: atom_id res chain seq x y z
N GLY A 1 -0.14 -9.17 18.51
CA GLY A 1 1.21 -9.31 19.13
C GLY A 1 2.28 -8.91 18.14
N ARG A 2 3.45 -8.46 18.62
CA ARG A 2 4.56 -7.98 17.77
C ARG A 2 5.09 -9.07 16.82
N LEU A 3 5.21 -10.31 17.30
CA LEU A 3 5.67 -11.46 16.52
C LEU A 3 4.75 -11.84 15.34
N PRO A 4 3.44 -12.09 15.51
CA PRO A 4 2.57 -12.42 14.37
C PRO A 4 2.43 -11.27 13.36
N ALA A 5 2.58 -10.01 13.81
CA ALA A 5 2.61 -8.86 12.90
C ALA A 5 3.87 -8.84 12.02
N ALA A 6 5.06 -9.00 12.63
CA ALA A 6 6.33 -9.09 11.90
C ALA A 6 6.36 -10.29 10.94
N ALA A 7 5.85 -11.45 11.38
CA ALA A 7 5.70 -12.63 10.54
C ALA A 7 4.74 -12.39 9.35
N GLY A 8 3.64 -11.68 9.57
CA GLY A 8 2.72 -11.25 8.52
C GLY A 8 3.40 -10.33 7.50
N LYS A 9 4.17 -9.34 7.97
CA LYS A 9 4.95 -8.42 7.12
C LYS A 9 5.96 -9.19 6.26
N ALA A 10 6.73 -10.10 6.86
CA ALA A 10 7.68 -10.94 6.14
C ALA A 10 7.01 -11.82 5.07
N LYS A 11 5.89 -12.46 5.42
CA LYS A 11 5.11 -13.27 4.47
C LYS A 11 4.56 -12.43 3.33
N LEU A 12 4.13 -11.19 3.60
CA LEU A 12 3.66 -10.27 2.58
C LEU A 12 4.78 -9.84 1.64
N LEU A 13 5.95 -9.50 2.19
CA LEU A 13 7.14 -9.14 1.42
C LEU A 13 7.51 -10.26 0.45
N ALA A 14 7.51 -11.50 0.94
CA ALA A 14 7.82 -12.67 0.11
C ALA A 14 6.75 -12.95 -0.96
N SER A 15 5.48 -13.04 -0.54
CA SER A 15 4.39 -13.43 -1.45
C SER A 15 3.95 -12.33 -2.42
N GLN A 16 4.30 -11.07 -2.15
CA GLN A 16 3.95 -9.94 -3.01
C GLN A 16 5.17 -9.32 -3.67
N LYS A 17 6.07 -8.71 -2.90
CA LYS A 17 7.17 -7.93 -3.46
C LYS A 17 8.21 -8.80 -4.16
N LEU A 18 8.63 -9.91 -3.56
CA LEU A 18 9.55 -10.84 -4.22
C LEU A 18 8.90 -11.55 -5.42
N ALA A 19 7.60 -11.88 -5.32
CA ALA A 19 6.87 -12.42 -6.46
C ALA A 19 6.76 -11.42 -7.63
N GLN A 20 6.55 -10.12 -7.33
CA GLN A 20 6.57 -9.04 -8.32
C GLN A 20 7.96 -8.90 -8.95
N PHE A 21 9.02 -8.89 -8.14
CA PHE A 21 10.39 -8.80 -8.62
C PHE A 21 10.72 -9.95 -9.58
N LYS A 22 10.36 -11.19 -9.23
CA LYS A 22 10.49 -12.35 -10.12
C LYS A 22 9.79 -12.12 -11.46
N GLY A 23 8.58 -11.57 -11.44
CA GLY A 23 7.84 -11.24 -12.66
C GLY A 23 8.55 -10.18 -13.52
N LEU A 24 9.12 -9.15 -12.89
CA LEU A 24 9.92 -8.14 -13.60
C LEU A 24 11.19 -8.74 -14.20
N CYS A 25 11.90 -9.61 -13.47
CA CYS A 25 13.07 -10.32 -14.01
C CYS A 25 12.68 -11.18 -15.22
N HIS A 26 11.57 -11.92 -15.15
CA HIS A 26 11.10 -12.72 -16.27
C HIS A 26 10.76 -11.86 -17.50
N LYS A 27 10.13 -10.69 -17.31
CA LYS A 27 9.85 -9.75 -18.41
C LYS A 27 11.11 -9.17 -19.02
N ASN A 28 12.11 -8.83 -18.20
CA ASN A 28 13.40 -8.33 -18.67
C ASN A 28 14.16 -9.38 -19.49
N ILE A 29 14.14 -10.66 -19.08
CA ILE A 29 14.84 -11.75 -19.79
C ILE A 29 14.11 -12.14 -21.08
N ASN A 30 12.77 -12.18 -21.06
CA ASN A 30 11.94 -12.54 -22.21
C ASN A 30 11.43 -11.29 -22.94
N GLN A 31 12.26 -10.26 -23.05
CA GLN A 31 11.87 -9.03 -23.75
C GLN A 31 11.58 -9.35 -25.23
N ASP A 32 10.33 -9.15 -25.62
CA ASP A 32 9.95 -9.12 -27.03
C ASP A 32 10.23 -7.71 -27.59
N THR A 33 10.82 -7.63 -28.78
CA THR A 33 11.17 -6.37 -29.47
C THR A 33 9.96 -5.50 -29.84
N THR A 34 8.74 -5.94 -29.57
CA THR A 34 7.48 -5.24 -29.86
C THR A 34 6.88 -4.53 -28.66
N GLU A 35 7.46 -4.62 -27.47
CA GLU A 35 6.92 -3.91 -26.30
C GLU A 35 7.36 -2.44 -26.25
N ASP A 36 6.39 -1.53 -26.17
CA ASP A 36 6.64 -0.08 -26.06
C ASP A 36 7.34 0.33 -24.75
N PHE A 37 7.26 -0.50 -23.70
CA PHE A 37 7.82 -0.22 -22.37
C PHE A 37 8.55 -1.44 -21.79
N PRO A 38 9.74 -1.79 -22.31
CA PRO A 38 10.50 -2.93 -21.84
C PRO A 38 11.02 -2.69 -20.42
N THR A 39 11.01 -3.73 -19.58
CA THR A 39 11.60 -3.64 -18.23
C THR A 39 13.11 -3.53 -18.33
N THR A 40 13.70 -2.41 -17.95
CA THR A 40 15.15 -2.17 -18.05
C THR A 40 15.91 -2.71 -16.85
N CYS A 41 17.24 -2.79 -16.96
CA CYS A 41 18.09 -3.13 -15.82
C CYS A 41 18.00 -2.08 -14.69
N GLU A 42 17.75 -0.81 -15.02
CA GLU A 42 17.55 0.25 -14.03
C GLU A 42 16.25 0.06 -13.25
N ASP A 43 15.17 -0.36 -13.92
CA ASP A 43 13.90 -0.69 -13.26
C ASP A 43 14.07 -1.83 -12.25
N LEU A 44 14.85 -2.86 -12.62
CA LEU A 44 15.17 -3.97 -11.72
C LEU A 44 16.02 -3.52 -10.53
N ALA A 45 17.05 -2.70 -10.76
CA ALA A 45 17.89 -2.18 -9.70
C ALA A 45 17.09 -1.34 -8.70
N GLY A 46 16.29 -0.39 -9.20
CA GLY A 46 15.45 0.47 -8.34
C GLY A 46 14.40 -0.32 -7.56
N PHE A 47 13.78 -1.34 -8.17
CA PHE A 47 12.85 -2.21 -7.45
C PHE A 47 13.57 -3.04 -6.38
N TRP A 48 14.77 -3.55 -6.69
CA TRP A 48 15.57 -4.33 -5.75
C TRP A 48 16.02 -3.50 -4.55
N ASP A 49 16.41 -2.25 -4.74
CA ASP A 49 16.77 -1.35 -3.64
C ASP A 49 15.60 -1.17 -2.67
N MET A 50 14.40 -0.92 -3.21
CA MET A 50 13.18 -0.83 -2.41
C MET A 50 12.91 -2.13 -1.63
N VAL A 51 13.04 -3.29 -2.27
CA VAL A 51 12.83 -4.60 -1.62
C VAL A 51 13.87 -4.84 -0.53
N SER A 52 15.13 -4.52 -0.81
CA SER A 52 16.26 -4.71 0.12
C SER A 52 16.09 -3.90 1.40
N ILE A 53 15.66 -2.63 1.28
CA ILE A 53 15.32 -1.79 2.45
C ILE A 53 14.22 -2.45 3.29
N GLN A 54 13.19 -3.00 2.66
CA GLN A 54 12.10 -3.68 3.38
C GLN A 54 12.55 -4.98 4.05
N VAL A 55 13.44 -5.75 3.41
CA VAL A 55 14.04 -6.95 4.02
C VAL A 55 14.84 -6.57 5.26
N ALA A 56 15.68 -5.53 5.17
CA ALA A 56 16.45 -5.05 6.31
C ALA A 56 15.55 -4.61 7.48
N SER A 57 14.48 -3.87 7.19
CA SER A 57 13.48 -3.48 8.20
C SER A 57 12.82 -4.70 8.87
N VAL A 58 12.46 -5.73 8.11
CA VAL A 58 11.90 -6.97 8.69
C VAL A 58 12.93 -7.66 9.58
N HIS A 59 14.19 -7.76 9.15
CA HIS A 59 15.25 -8.34 9.99
C HIS A 59 15.46 -7.56 11.29
N GLU A 60 15.40 -6.24 11.25
CA GLU A 60 15.47 -5.41 12.45
C GLU A 60 14.31 -5.69 13.41
N GLU A 61 13.06 -5.73 12.92
CA GLU A 61 11.90 -6.08 13.75
C GLU A 61 12.07 -7.45 14.43
N PHE A 62 12.60 -8.44 13.72
CA PHE A 62 12.88 -9.76 14.30
C PHE A 62 14.01 -9.74 15.33
N LYS A 63 15.05 -8.94 15.13
CA LYS A 63 16.11 -8.74 16.14
C LYS A 63 15.54 -8.14 17.41
N GLU A 64 14.69 -7.11 17.31
CA GLU A 64 14.05 -6.51 18.47
C GLU A 64 13.12 -7.49 19.20
N ILE A 65 12.36 -8.29 18.45
CA ILE A 65 11.54 -9.36 19.02
C ILE A 65 12.40 -10.39 19.75
N ASP A 66 13.56 -10.75 19.19
CA ASP A 66 14.48 -11.70 19.82
C ASP A 66 15.09 -11.14 21.12
N ILE A 67 15.44 -9.85 21.13
CA ILE A 67 15.90 -9.16 22.35
C ILE A 67 14.82 -9.21 23.43
N LEU A 68 13.57 -8.86 23.09
CA LEU A 68 12.46 -8.93 24.04
C LEU A 68 12.21 -10.35 24.54
N ARG A 69 12.30 -11.36 23.66
CA ARG A 69 12.16 -12.77 24.02
C ARG A 69 13.22 -13.18 25.04
N LYS A 70 14.48 -12.80 24.82
CA LYS A 70 15.60 -13.06 25.75
C LYS A 70 15.43 -12.35 27.09
N ALA A 71 14.83 -11.17 27.09
CA ALA A 71 14.50 -10.41 28.30
C ALA A 71 13.20 -10.89 29.01
N GLY A 72 12.57 -11.98 28.55
CA GLY A 72 11.36 -12.51 29.18
C GLY A 72 10.08 -11.72 28.88
N TRP A 73 10.04 -11.01 27.75
CA TRP A 73 8.92 -10.14 27.35
C TRP A 73 8.61 -9.05 28.38
N PRO A 74 9.55 -8.13 28.65
CA PRO A 74 9.31 -7.08 29.63
C PRO A 74 8.07 -6.28 29.25
N GLU A 75 7.14 -6.14 30.19
CA GLU A 75 5.98 -5.28 30.05
C GLU A 75 6.50 -3.88 29.75
N LYS A 76 6.14 -3.31 28.60
CA LYS A 76 6.51 -1.92 28.29
C LYS A 76 5.80 -1.04 29.34
N SER A 77 6.50 -0.65 30.40
CA SER A 77 6.07 0.45 31.24
C SER A 77 5.76 1.62 30.31
N ALA A 78 4.57 2.20 30.45
CA ALA A 78 4.05 3.29 29.65
C ALA A 78 4.93 4.55 29.83
N THR A 79 6.10 4.56 29.21
CA THR A 79 7.04 5.68 29.22
C THR A 79 7.69 5.75 27.86
N GLU A 80 6.87 5.94 26.82
CA GLU A 80 7.28 6.70 25.65
C GLU A 80 6.08 7.56 25.22
N GLU A 81 5.83 8.60 26.00
CA GLU A 81 5.25 9.81 25.44
C GLU A 81 6.31 10.52 24.59
N GLY A 82 5.95 10.87 23.35
CA GLY A 82 6.42 12.11 22.75
C GLY A 82 7.64 12.05 21.83
N VAL A 83 7.53 11.42 20.66
CA VAL A 83 8.15 11.99 19.44
C VAL A 83 7.14 11.93 18.29
N LYS A 84 6.55 13.10 18.00
CA LYS A 84 5.82 13.37 16.77
C LYS A 84 6.77 13.14 15.59
N LYS A 85 6.48 12.16 14.75
CA LYS A 85 6.91 12.15 13.35
C LYS A 85 5.68 12.09 12.47
N GLU A 86 5.36 13.23 11.89
CA GLU A 86 4.47 13.33 10.76
C GLU A 86 5.07 12.48 9.62
N ALA A 87 4.34 11.48 9.16
CA ALA A 87 4.62 10.81 7.90
C ALA A 87 3.31 10.30 7.30
N VAL A 88 2.94 10.97 6.21
CA VAL A 88 1.91 10.67 5.22
C VAL A 88 1.66 9.16 5.05
N SER A 89 0.45 8.71 5.39
CA SER A 89 -0.05 7.40 4.95
C SER A 89 -0.78 7.54 3.61
N ASN A 90 -0.01 7.40 2.53
CA ASN A 90 -0.57 7.16 1.22
C ASN A 90 -1.16 5.73 1.20
N GLY A 91 -2.44 5.66 0.89
CA GLY A 91 -3.22 4.43 0.90
C GLY A 91 -2.75 3.43 -0.15
N SER A 92 -2.67 2.17 0.26
CA SER A 92 -2.74 1.02 -0.63
C SER A 92 -3.66 -0.02 0.02
N GLY A 93 -4.96 0.29 -0.01
CA GLY A 93 -6.00 -0.68 0.31
C GLY A 93 -6.07 -1.68 -0.84
N THR A 94 -5.44 -2.84 -0.64
CA THR A 94 -5.60 -3.99 -1.52
C THR A 94 -7.05 -4.49 -1.42
N SER A 95 -7.89 -4.09 -2.37
CA SER A 95 -9.21 -4.70 -2.56
C SER A 95 -9.01 -6.08 -3.17
N ARG A 96 -8.98 -7.12 -2.34
CA ARG A 96 -9.25 -8.49 -2.78
C ARG A 96 -10.63 -8.92 -2.30
N ARG A 97 -11.54 -8.92 -3.26
CA ARG A 97 -12.88 -9.51 -3.25
C ARG A 97 -12.81 -11.02 -2.96
N PRO A 98 -13.77 -11.56 -2.21
CA PRO A 98 -14.32 -12.89 -2.54
C PRO A 98 -15.78 -12.78 -2.98
N LYS A 99 -16.15 -13.61 -3.96
CA LYS A 99 -17.51 -13.76 -4.48
C LYS A 99 -18.30 -14.79 -3.64
N LEU A 100 -19.51 -14.37 -3.25
CA LEU A 100 -20.78 -15.09 -3.07
C LEU A 100 -20.96 -16.13 -1.93
N ALA A 101 -21.72 -15.73 -0.88
CA ALA A 101 -23.02 -16.30 -0.48
C ALA A 101 -23.71 -15.36 0.55
N PRO A 102 -25.06 -15.34 0.67
CA PRO A 102 -25.80 -14.23 1.29
C PRO A 102 -26.04 -14.47 2.78
N VAL A 103 -25.56 -13.58 3.65
CA VAL A 103 -26.01 -13.54 5.06
C VAL A 103 -26.32 -12.09 5.46
N GLN A 104 -27.54 -11.98 5.97
CA GLN A 104 -28.30 -10.83 6.46
C GLN A 104 -27.50 -9.83 7.34
N PRO A 105 -27.93 -8.56 7.39
CA PRO A 105 -27.19 -7.48 8.04
C PRO A 105 -27.37 -7.53 9.55
N LYS A 106 -26.27 -7.60 10.31
CA LYS A 106 -26.27 -7.24 11.73
C LYS A 106 -25.77 -5.80 11.90
N VAL A 107 -26.75 -4.93 12.10
CA VAL A 107 -26.62 -3.52 12.43
C VAL A 107 -25.94 -3.35 13.80
N ASN A 108 -24.72 -2.83 13.83
CA ASN A 108 -24.15 -2.22 15.02
C ASN A 108 -23.96 -0.72 14.76
N PRO A 109 -24.75 0.18 15.39
CA PRO A 109 -24.68 1.61 15.16
C PRO A 109 -23.65 2.23 16.11
N VAL A 110 -22.37 2.21 15.71
CA VAL A 110 -21.37 3.12 16.30
C VAL A 110 -20.53 3.69 15.17
N LYS A 111 -21.19 4.46 14.31
CA LYS A 111 -20.51 5.33 13.34
C LYS A 111 -20.07 6.58 14.10
N SER A 112 -18.81 6.62 14.50
CA SER A 112 -18.18 7.85 14.98
C SER A 112 -18.35 8.95 13.93
N ASN A 113 -18.67 10.17 14.38
CA ASN A 113 -18.87 11.33 13.48
C ASN A 113 -17.67 11.58 12.55
N ALA A 114 -16.47 11.13 12.95
CA ALA A 114 -15.26 11.17 12.14
C ALA A 114 -15.29 10.28 10.88
N SER A 115 -16.02 9.16 10.89
CA SER A 115 -16.14 8.29 9.69
C SER A 115 -17.02 8.93 8.62
N LYS A 116 -18.12 9.59 9.02
CA LYS A 116 -19.03 10.26 8.08
C LYS A 116 -18.35 11.44 7.40
N ALA A 117 -17.55 12.21 8.15
CA ALA A 117 -16.80 13.34 7.60
C ALA A 117 -15.75 12.90 6.56
N ARG A 118 -15.07 11.77 6.79
CA ARG A 118 -14.09 11.23 5.84
C ARG A 118 -14.75 10.74 4.54
N ASP A 119 -15.89 10.05 4.65
CA ASP A 119 -16.62 9.55 3.47
C ASP A 119 -17.20 10.69 2.64
N GLU A 120 -17.70 11.75 3.29
CA GLU A 120 -18.23 12.92 2.61
C GLU A 120 -17.14 13.74 1.91
N ALA A 121 -15.99 13.94 2.57
CA ALA A 121 -14.83 14.59 1.97
C ALA A 121 -14.33 13.83 0.73
N ARG A 122 -14.26 12.50 0.81
CA ARG A 122 -13.87 11.65 -0.32
C ARG A 122 -14.87 11.76 -1.48
N LYS A 123 -16.18 11.76 -1.18
CA LYS A 123 -17.24 11.88 -2.20
C LYS A 123 -17.20 13.24 -2.91
N ARG A 124 -16.95 14.34 -2.18
CA ARG A 124 -16.82 15.69 -2.77
C ARG A 124 -15.60 15.78 -3.69
N MET A 125 -14.45 15.27 -3.25
CA MET A 125 -13.22 15.30 -4.06
C MET A 125 -13.37 14.54 -5.39
N LEU A 126 -14.02 13.36 -5.39
CA LEU A 126 -14.27 12.63 -6.64
C LEU A 126 -15.28 13.36 -7.55
N ALA A 127 -16.30 13.99 -6.98
CA ALA A 127 -17.29 14.73 -7.77
C ALA A 127 -16.68 15.98 -8.43
N GLU A 128 -15.80 16.68 -7.72
CA GLU A 128 -15.05 17.83 -8.23
C GLU A 128 -14.07 17.41 -9.33
N ARG A 129 -13.25 16.39 -9.07
CA ARG A 129 -12.34 15.83 -10.09
C ARG A 129 -13.07 15.34 -11.34
N ARG A 130 -14.27 14.76 -11.20
CA ARG A 130 -15.09 14.33 -12.33
C ARG A 130 -15.68 15.51 -13.12
N LYS A 131 -16.03 16.61 -12.45
CA LYS A 131 -16.49 17.85 -13.12
C LYS A 131 -15.34 18.56 -13.82
N GLU A 132 -14.17 18.61 -13.20
CA GLU A 132 -12.95 19.19 -13.78
C GLU A 132 -12.51 18.42 -15.02
N MET A 133 -12.50 17.09 -14.97
CA MET A 133 -12.21 16.25 -16.14
C MET A 133 -13.22 16.50 -17.27
N ARG A 134 -14.51 16.69 -16.98
CA ARG A 134 -15.52 17.04 -18.01
C ARG A 134 -15.33 18.43 -18.60
N LYS A 135 -14.83 19.40 -17.83
CA LYS A 135 -14.50 20.73 -18.36
C LYS A 135 -13.23 20.66 -19.22
N ASN A 136 -12.23 19.91 -18.78
CA ASN A 136 -10.97 19.75 -19.51
C ASN A 136 -11.14 18.97 -20.83
N THR A 137 -12.12 18.07 -20.92
CA THR A 137 -12.53 17.43 -22.18
C THR A 137 -13.35 18.35 -23.08
N ASN A 138 -14.07 19.33 -22.52
CA ASN A 138 -14.84 20.31 -23.31
C ASN A 138 -13.96 21.47 -23.83
N THR A 139 -12.86 21.80 -23.17
CA THR A 139 -11.92 22.85 -23.63
C THR A 139 -10.96 22.38 -24.72
N ASN A 140 -10.90 21.08 -24.99
CA ASN A 140 -10.07 20.52 -26.07
C ASN A 140 -10.83 20.37 -27.41
N GLU A 141 -12.13 20.66 -27.45
CA GLU A 141 -12.94 20.63 -28.68
C GLU A 141 -13.24 22.02 -29.26
N ASP A 142 -12.59 23.09 -28.79
CA ASP A 142 -12.75 24.47 -29.31
C ASP A 142 -11.43 25.05 -29.89
N ILE A 143 -10.51 24.18 -30.32
CA ILE A 143 -9.37 24.57 -31.18
C ILE A 143 -9.19 23.53 -32.29
N VAL A 144 -10.23 23.27 -33.07
CA VAL A 144 -10.08 22.88 -34.48
C VAL A 144 -11.30 23.45 -35.21
N ILE A 145 -11.04 24.10 -36.35
CA ILE A 145 -11.91 24.37 -37.52
C ILE A 145 -11.87 25.86 -37.91
N VAL A 146 -10.97 26.11 -38.89
CA VAL A 146 -10.96 27.11 -39.98
C VAL A 146 -10.70 28.58 -39.62
#